data_AF-A0A183PKZ2-F1
#
_entry.id   AF-A0A183PKZ2-F1
#
_cell.length_a   1.000
_cell.length_b   1.000
_cell.length_c   1.000
_cell.angle_alpha   90.00
_cell.angle_beta   90.00
_cell.angle_gamma   90.00
#
_symmetry.space_group_name_H-M   'P 1'
#
loop_
_entity.id
_entity.type
_entity.pdbx_description
1 polymer ?
#
loop_
_entity_poly.entity_id
_entity_poly.type
_entity_poly.pdbx_seq_one_letter_code
_entity_poly.pdbx_strand_id
1 'polypeptide(L)'
;MFYMEPRFLETGVYRHLGLKTSLLRTSGGRLREIRFTEMKPQLNCDGLSLFKSSNQQLWPILGLLVAPLVSEVFTNGNYGGEVKPSDFNEVFAALVTGFQELLTVGTYVDQCQGHLTVKFVAVICDTPARR
;
A
#
# COMPACT_ATOMS: atom_id res chain seq x y z
N MET A 1 -15.27 8.89 1.54
CA MET A 1 -14.26 7.89 1.17
C MET A 1 -14.46 7.61 -0.31
N PHE A 2 -13.63 8.20 -1.19
CA PHE A 2 -13.72 7.96 -2.62
C PHE A 2 -13.01 6.64 -2.91
N TYR A 3 -13.76 5.57 -3.12
CA TYR A 3 -13.19 4.34 -3.67
C TYR A 3 -12.86 4.63 -5.13
N MET A 4 -11.62 4.35 -5.55
CA MET A 4 -11.32 4.33 -6.97
C MET A 4 -12.04 3.12 -7.60
N GLU A 5 -12.61 3.34 -8.77
CA GLU A 5 -13.22 2.25 -9.55
C GLU A 5 -12.19 1.15 -9.83
N PRO A 6 -12.60 -0.13 -9.81
CA PRO A 6 -11.71 -1.23 -10.13
C PRO A 6 -11.18 -1.07 -11.57
N ARG A 7 -9.90 -1.34 -11.76
CA ARG A 7 -9.27 -1.45 -13.08
C ARG A 7 -9.35 -2.89 -13.53
N PHE A 8 -9.98 -3.11 -14.67
CA PHE A 8 -9.98 -4.40 -15.35
C PHE A 8 -8.74 -4.49 -16.22
N LEU A 9 -7.89 -5.45 -15.92
CA LEU A 9 -6.65 -5.74 -16.64
C LEU A 9 -6.87 -7.02 -17.44
N GLU A 10 -6.00 -7.30 -18.40
CA GLU A 10 -6.08 -8.51 -19.24
C GLU A 10 -6.17 -9.82 -18.43
N THR A 11 -5.46 -9.86 -17.31
CA THR A 11 -5.25 -11.08 -16.51
C THR A 11 -6.05 -11.11 -15.20
N GLY A 12 -6.77 -10.03 -14.87
CA GLY A 12 -7.44 -9.92 -13.58
C GLY A 12 -7.99 -8.52 -13.28
N VAL A 13 -8.34 -8.28 -12.02
CA VAL A 13 -8.92 -7.02 -11.56
C VAL A 13 -8.03 -6.43 -10.48
N TYR A 14 -7.71 -5.15 -10.62
CA TYR A 14 -6.99 -4.38 -9.63
C TYR A 14 -7.90 -3.34 -8.97
N ARG A 15 -7.87 -3.27 -7.64
CA ARG A 15 -8.52 -2.21 -6.87
C ARG A 15 -7.49 -1.45 -6.06
N HIS A 16 -7.35 -0.16 -6.34
CA HIS A 16 -6.53 0.75 -5.55
C HIS A 16 -7.33 1.31 -4.36
N LEU A 17 -6.75 1.27 -3.16
CA LEU A 17 -7.37 1.78 -1.94
C LEU A 17 -6.82 3.14 -1.51
N GLY A 18 -5.73 3.62 -2.11
CA GLY A 18 -5.11 4.89 -1.79
C GLY A 18 -4.10 4.77 -0.66
N LEU A 19 -2.84 5.11 -0.94
CA LEU A 19 -1.77 5.09 0.05
C LEU A 19 -2.02 6.10 1.18
N LYS A 20 -2.29 7.36 0.84
CA LYS A 20 -2.59 8.42 1.81
C LYS A 20 -3.77 8.04 2.69
N THR A 21 -4.86 7.58 2.09
CA THR A 21 -6.06 7.15 2.81
C THR A 21 -5.76 6.00 3.77
N SER A 22 -4.99 5.01 3.32
CA SER A 22 -4.68 3.84 4.14
C SER A 22 -3.72 4.19 5.28
N LEU A 23 -2.69 4.99 5.02
CA LEU A 23 -1.78 5.51 6.04
C LEU A 23 -2.52 6.30 7.12
N LEU A 24 -3.35 7.27 6.73
CA LEU A 24 -4.09 8.12 7.67
C LEU A 24 -5.14 7.33 8.46
N ARG A 25 -5.81 6.36 7.83
CA ARG A 25 -6.76 5.49 8.51
C ARG A 25 -6.07 4.64 9.58
N THR A 26 -4.94 4.04 9.23
CA THR A 26 -4.19 3.15 10.13
C THR A 26 -3.47 3.91 11.26
N SER A 27 -3.02 5.14 10.99
CA SER A 27 -2.33 5.97 11.98
C SER A 27 -3.26 6.90 12.76
N GLY A 28 -4.51 7.12 12.33
CA GLY A 28 -5.41 8.17 12.81
C GLY A 28 -5.68 8.19 14.32
N GLY A 29 -5.80 7.01 14.97
CA GLY A 29 -5.93 6.94 16.42
C GLY A 29 -4.66 7.37 17.15
N ARG A 30 -3.50 6.93 16.66
CA ARG A 30 -2.19 7.17 17.27
C ARG A 30 -1.62 8.57 16.98
N LEU A 31 -2.01 9.14 15.84
CA LEU A 31 -1.69 10.51 15.41
C LEU A 31 -2.22 11.57 16.39
N ARG A 32 -3.31 11.28 17.10
CA ARG A 32 -3.88 12.19 18.11
C ARG A 32 -3.11 12.18 19.42
N GLU A 33 -2.51 11.04 19.74
CA GLU A 33 -1.81 10.80 21.01
C GLU A 33 -0.36 11.27 20.95
N ILE A 34 0.27 11.20 19.78
CA ILE A 34 1.67 11.58 19.57
C ILE A 34 1.77 12.55 18.40
N ARG A 35 2.31 13.75 18.67
CA ARG A 35 2.70 14.67 17.60
C ARG A 35 4.00 14.19 16.97
N PHE A 36 3.93 13.77 15.72
CA PHE A 36 5.11 13.50 14.91
C PHE A 36 5.00 14.22 13.57
N THR A 37 6.14 14.45 12.93
CA THR A 37 6.24 15.17 11.65
C THR A 37 6.72 14.29 10.51
N GLU A 38 7.16 13.06 10.80
CA GLU A 38 7.69 12.11 9.82
C GLU A 38 7.08 10.73 10.03
N MET A 39 6.76 10.04 8.94
CA MET A 39 6.32 8.64 8.90
C MET A 39 7.25 7.79 8.06
N LYS A 40 7.52 6.56 8.53
CA LYS A 40 8.41 5.61 7.84
C LYS A 40 7.68 4.33 7.42
N PRO A 41 7.07 4.29 6.24
CA PRO A 41 6.40 3.10 5.74
C PRO A 41 7.36 2.13 5.05
N GLN A 42 7.05 0.85 5.19
CA GLN A 42 7.50 -0.25 4.36
C GLN A 42 6.33 -0.74 3.50
N LEU A 43 6.63 -1.33 2.34
CA LEU A 43 5.64 -1.99 1.49
C LEU A 43 5.96 -3.46 1.34
N ASN A 44 4.92 -4.26 1.12
CA ASN A 44 5.06 -5.64 0.64
C ASN A 44 4.07 -5.91 -0.50
N CYS A 45 4.45 -6.72 -1.48
CA CYS A 45 3.54 -7.25 -2.48
C CYS A 45 3.99 -8.66 -2.91
N ASP A 46 3.23 -9.66 -2.48
CA ASP A 46 3.48 -11.07 -2.80
C ASP A 46 2.19 -11.74 -3.28
N GLY A 47 2.32 -12.79 -4.09
CA GLY A 47 1.20 -13.58 -4.56
C GLY A 47 0.76 -14.64 -3.56
N LEU A 48 -0.53 -14.69 -3.24
CA LEU A 48 -1.16 -15.68 -2.38
C LEU A 48 -2.20 -16.48 -3.17
N SER A 49 -2.13 -17.81 -3.13
CA SER A 49 -3.23 -18.67 -3.61
C SER A 49 -4.42 -18.59 -2.67
N LEU A 50 -5.60 -18.23 -3.19
CA LEU A 50 -6.82 -18.11 -2.37
C LEU A 50 -7.46 -19.46 -2.06
N PHE A 51 -7.33 -20.43 -2.97
CA PHE A 51 -7.94 -21.75 -2.86
C PHE A 51 -6.94 -22.84 -3.22
N LYS A 52 -7.06 -24.01 -2.58
CA LYS A 52 -6.16 -25.15 -2.82
C LYS A 52 -6.33 -25.80 -4.19
N SER A 53 -7.48 -25.60 -4.84
CA SER A 53 -7.88 -26.27 -6.09
C SER A 53 -8.17 -25.31 -7.24
N SER A 54 -7.75 -24.05 -7.13
CA SER A 54 -7.91 -23.04 -8.18
C SER A 54 -6.60 -22.30 -8.39
N ASN A 55 -6.37 -21.84 -9.61
CA ASN A 55 -5.25 -20.95 -9.94
C ASN A 55 -5.51 -19.51 -9.47
N GLN A 56 -6.66 -19.21 -8.87
CA GLN A 56 -6.97 -17.89 -8.36
C GLN A 56 -5.93 -17.42 -7.34
N GLN A 57 -5.27 -16.32 -7.69
CA GLN A 57 -4.27 -15.63 -6.89
C GLN A 57 -4.80 -14.27 -6.45
N LEU A 58 -4.34 -13.84 -5.28
CA LEU A 58 -4.47 -12.49 -4.76
C LEU A 58 -3.07 -11.93 -4.56
N TRP A 59 -2.84 -10.73 -5.06
CA TRP A 59 -1.61 -9.96 -4.87
C TRP A 59 -1.98 -8.70 -4.09
N PRO A 60 -2.01 -8.78 -2.75
CA PRO A 60 -2.24 -7.60 -1.93
C PRO A 60 -0.99 -6.72 -1.94
N ILE A 61 -1.20 -5.41 -2.07
CA ILE A 61 -0.19 -4.39 -1.85
C ILE A 61 -0.36 -3.93 -0.40
N LEU A 62 0.51 -4.41 0.46
CA LEU A 62 0.48 -4.19 1.89
C LEU A 62 1.46 -3.08 2.28
N GLY A 63 1.16 -2.40 3.37
CA GLY A 63 2.02 -1.41 4.00
C GLY A 63 2.12 -1.62 5.51
N LEU A 64 3.24 -1.21 6.07
CA LEU A 64 3.51 -1.21 7.50
C LEU A 64 4.22 0.08 7.88
N LEU A 65 3.69 0.83 8.84
CA LEU A 65 4.43 1.95 9.43
C LEU A 65 5.39 1.39 10.46
N VAL A 66 6.69 1.69 10.37
CA VAL A 66 7.71 1.23 11.33
C VAL A 66 8.21 2.35 12.25
N ALA A 67 7.94 3.61 11.92
CA ALA A 67 8.20 4.75 12.78
C ALA A 67 7.19 5.88 12.50
N PRO A 68 6.83 6.67 13.52
CA PRO A 68 7.37 6.65 14.90
C PRO A 68 6.80 5.52 15.76
N LEU A 69 5.78 4.81 15.27
CA LEU A 69 5.14 3.69 15.94
C LEU A 69 4.91 2.57 14.92
N VAL A 70 4.99 1.32 15.37
CA VAL A 70 4.70 0.17 14.52
C VAL A 70 3.20 -0.01 14.38
N SER A 71 2.65 0.20 13.18
CA SER A 71 1.22 0.03 12.94
C SER A 71 0.82 -1.44 12.77
N GLU A 72 -0.49 -1.69 12.68
CA GLU A 72 -0.96 -2.89 12.00
C GLU A 72 -0.66 -2.81 10.50
N VAL A 73 -0.61 -3.97 9.85
CA VAL A 73 -0.47 -4.06 8.39
C VAL A 73 -1.75 -3.52 7.74
N PHE A 74 -1.59 -2.71 6.70
CA PHE A 74 -2.72 -2.12 5.97
C PHE A 74 -2.63 -2.37 4.47
N THR A 75 -3.78 -2.48 3.82
CA THR A 75 -3.86 -2.72 2.38
C THR A 75 -3.97 -1.41 1.62
N ASN A 76 -3.09 -1.21 0.64
CA ASN A 76 -3.06 -0.07 -0.29
C ASN A 76 -3.70 -0.39 -1.64
N GLY A 77 -3.80 -1.66 -2.00
CA GLY A 77 -4.46 -2.13 -3.20
C GLY A 77 -4.45 -3.65 -3.26
N ASN A 78 -5.27 -4.22 -4.13
CA ASN A 78 -5.37 -5.66 -4.33
C ASN A 78 -5.52 -5.95 -5.81
N TYR A 79 -4.67 -6.82 -6.35
CA TYR A 79 -4.92 -7.45 -7.64
C TYR A 79 -5.41 -8.89 -7.43
N GLY A 80 -6.40 -9.32 -8.21
CA GLY A 80 -6.88 -10.70 -8.23
C GLY A 80 -7.03 -11.21 -9.66
N GLY A 81 -6.47 -12.38 -9.94
CA GLY A 81 -6.51 -13.04 -11.24
C GLY A 81 -6.10 -14.51 -11.14
N GLU A 82 -6.32 -15.30 -12.18
CA GLU A 82 -5.85 -16.70 -12.22
C GLU A 82 -4.34 -16.81 -12.49
N VAL A 83 -3.74 -15.72 -12.94
CA VAL A 83 -2.31 -15.61 -13.20
C VAL A 83 -1.78 -14.30 -12.60
N LYS A 84 -0.46 -14.15 -12.55
CA LYS A 84 0.16 -12.87 -12.21
C LYS A 84 -0.25 -11.79 -13.23
N PRO A 85 -0.23 -10.49 -12.85
CA PRO A 85 -0.41 -9.40 -13.80
C PRO A 85 0.54 -9.56 -15.01
N SER A 86 0.01 -9.37 -16.21
CA SER A 86 0.82 -9.36 -17.45
C SER A 86 1.77 -8.15 -17.45
N ASP A 87 1.29 -7.00 -16.97
CA ASP A 87 2.10 -5.83 -16.67
C ASP A 87 1.88 -5.37 -15.22
N PHE A 88 2.92 -5.48 -14.40
CA PHE A 88 2.90 -4.98 -13.03
C PHE A 88 2.83 -3.45 -12.95
N ASN A 89 3.26 -2.72 -13.99
CA ASN A 89 3.16 -1.27 -14.00
C ASN A 89 1.70 -0.81 -13.96
N GLU A 90 0.77 -1.54 -14.59
CA GLU A 90 -0.65 -1.19 -14.55
C GLU A 90 -1.25 -1.30 -13.13
N VAL A 91 -0.72 -2.21 -12.32
CA VAL A 91 -1.08 -2.40 -10.92
C VAL A 91 -0.40 -1.35 -10.03
N PHE A 92 0.89 -1.10 -10.23
CA PHE A 92 1.69 -0.24 -9.36
C PHE A 92 1.65 1.24 -9.72
N ALA A 93 1.25 1.65 -10.92
CA ALA A 93 1.29 3.05 -11.35
C ALA A 93 0.59 3.99 -10.36
N ALA A 94 -0.64 3.67 -9.96
CA ALA A 94 -1.39 4.47 -8.99
C ALA A 94 -0.70 4.53 -7.61
N LEU A 95 -0.09 3.41 -7.19
CA LEU A 95 0.68 3.34 -5.95
C LEU A 95 1.93 4.22 -6.03
N VAL A 96 2.70 4.10 -7.10
CA VAL A 96 3.94 4.85 -7.34
C VAL A 96 3.65 6.35 -7.40
N THR A 97 2.64 6.79 -8.13
CA THR A 97 2.23 8.20 -8.16
C THR A 97 1.86 8.71 -6.77
N GLY A 98 1.04 7.95 -6.02
CA GLY A 98 0.67 8.33 -4.65
C GLY A 98 1.86 8.37 -3.68
N PHE A 99 2.83 7.47 -3.86
CA PHE A 99 4.09 7.49 -3.11
C PHE A 99 4.93 8.72 -3.45
N GLN A 100 5.14 8.99 -4.74
CA GLN A 100 5.93 10.14 -5.18
C GLN A 100 5.37 11.45 -4.64
N GLU A 101 4.05 11.62 -4.67
CA GLU A 101 3.39 12.78 -4.09
C GLU A 101 3.66 12.89 -2.58
N LEU A 102 3.45 11.80 -1.83
CA LEU A 102 3.66 11.77 -0.37
C LEU A 102 5.13 11.95 0.04
N LEU A 103 6.08 11.44 -0.75
CA LEU A 103 7.51 11.59 -0.50
C LEU A 103 8.03 12.98 -0.83
N THR A 104 7.45 13.64 -1.84
CA THR A 104 7.91 14.96 -2.31
C THR A 104 7.27 16.08 -1.51
N VAL A 105 5.94 16.00 -1.33
CA VAL A 105 5.13 17.09 -0.77
C VAL A 105 4.70 16.78 0.65
N GLY A 106 4.59 15.51 1.04
CA GLY A 106 3.99 15.12 2.32
C GLY A 106 2.47 15.26 2.32
N THR A 107 1.87 15.37 3.49
CA THR A 107 0.43 15.63 3.64
C THR A 107 0.13 16.40 4.90
N TYR A 108 -0.77 17.38 4.80
CA TYR A 108 -1.42 17.95 5.97
C TYR A 108 -2.40 16.95 6.57
N VAL A 109 -2.44 16.88 7.91
CA VAL A 109 -3.31 15.98 8.65
C VAL A 109 -4.04 16.76 9.72
N ASP A 110 -5.35 16.94 9.51
CA ASP A 110 -6.22 17.74 10.37
C ASP A 110 -6.21 17.25 11.82
N GLN A 111 -6.15 15.93 12.03
CA GLN A 111 -6.15 15.31 13.36
C GLN A 111 -4.94 15.74 14.22
N CYS A 112 -3.83 16.12 13.60
CA CYS A 112 -2.60 16.54 14.28
C CYS A 112 -2.35 18.05 14.13
N GLN A 113 -3.19 18.74 13.34
CA GLN A 113 -2.97 20.11 12.88
C GLN A 113 -1.55 20.33 12.37
N GLY A 114 -1.04 19.38 11.59
CA GLY A 114 0.38 19.32 11.25
C GLY A 114 0.64 18.77 9.86
N HIS A 115 1.79 19.15 9.33
CA HIS A 115 2.30 18.62 8.08
C HIS A 115 3.18 17.40 8.34
N LEU A 116 2.81 16.26 7.74
CA LEU A 116 3.55 15.02 7.83
C LEU A 116 4.37 14.79 6.56
N THR A 117 5.67 14.56 6.73
CA THR A 117 6.53 14.03 5.68
C THR A 117 6.56 12.51 5.74
N VAL A 118 6.88 11.90 4.62
CA VAL A 118 7.04 10.44 4.51
C VAL A 118 8.47 10.15 4.09
N LYS A 119 9.12 9.20 4.76
CA LYS A 119 10.41 8.65 4.35
C LYS A 119 10.26 7.16 4.08
N PHE A 120 10.25 6.80 2.82
CA PHE A 120 10.12 5.39 2.41
C PHE A 120 11.32 4.58 2.88
N VAL A 121 11.06 3.44 3.53
CA VAL A 121 12.12 2.61 4.14
C VAL A 121 12.54 1.49 3.21
N ALA A 122 11.59 0.68 2.77
CA ALA A 122 11.87 -0.52 1.98
C ALA A 122 10.62 -1.04 1.28
N VAL A 123 10.84 -1.69 0.13
CA VAL A 123 9.94 -2.73 -0.37
C VAL A 123 10.48 -4.06 0.13
N ILE A 124 9.65 -4.80 0.86
CA ILE A 124 9.90 -6.17 1.27
C ILE A 124 9.26 -7.05 0.21
N CYS A 125 10.00 -8.04 -0.28
CA CYS A 125 9.51 -9.06 -1.21
C CYS A 125 10.19 -10.38 -0.83
N ASP A 126 9.57 -11.49 -1.22
CA ASP A 126 10.21 -12.79 -1.10
C ASP A 126 11.56 -12.82 -1.82
N THR A 127 12.53 -13.48 -1.20
CA THR A 127 13.83 -13.71 -1.85
C THR A 127 13.62 -14.63 -3.05
N PRO A 128 14.21 -14.33 -4.22
CA PRO A 128 14.14 -15.24 -5.36
C PRO A 128 14.61 -16.64 -4.95
N ALA A 129 13.86 -17.67 -5.35
CA ALA A 129 14.27 -19.04 -5.12
C ALA A 129 15.68 -19.23 -5.69
N ARG A 130 16.67 -19.50 -4.82
CA ARG A 130 18.04 -19.77 -5.24
C ARG A 130 18.01 -21.10 -6.01
N ARG A 131 18.45 -21.06 -7.27
CA ARG A 131 18.82 -22.27 -8.03
C ARG A 131 20.23 -22.69 -7.67
#